data_AF-A0A9P6R0A0-F1
#
_entry.id   AF-A0A9P6R0A0-F1
#
_cell.length_a   1.000
_cell.length_b   1.000
_cell.length_c   1.000
_cell.angle_alpha   90.00
_cell.angle_beta   90.00
_cell.angle_gamma   90.00
#
_symmetry.space_group_name_H-M   'P 1'
#
loop_
_entity.id
_entity.type
_entity.pdbx_description
1 polymer ?
#
loop_
_entity_poly.entity_id
_entity_poly.type
_entity_poly.pdbx_seq_one_letter_code
_entity_poly.pdbx_strand_id
1 'polypeptide(L)'
;MSFIVKHLKLDCFEPDRIVTSNLVRPLTLAILRGLVCLYTLIVVVSVWATAESASEYLKFFTNLTYFGLVVYLVCSTIWSINYLRQPTSSRAAWLKSGTPWWGYLHWLLYSTVVTYHFIVPIVYWTMLNTNATLTSFGHWKNYSVHAIDGVFALFELIFNRHFLQPVHSVVVAFVMLMYMCLTFVVRQTKGTWVYPFLDWDQGLICIVYYLGIAVGLFVIYFLLMAVHRLRNRWLAGRCAVVNKDMGLEEAERKVGFGANGGRRVQPEENADGGYHGNQSDLTLEEGGVHGSKGMQTY
;
A
#
# COMPACT_ATOMS: atom_id res chain seq x y z
N MET A 1 0.89 -21.86 6.77
CA MET A 1 0.81 -20.72 5.83
C MET A 1 -0.02 -21.14 4.63
N SER A 2 -1.03 -20.35 4.22
CA SER A 2 -1.96 -20.73 3.15
C SER A 2 -1.24 -20.89 1.79
N PHE A 3 -1.69 -21.83 0.96
CA PHE A 3 -1.19 -22.08 -0.40
C PHE A 3 -1.05 -20.78 -1.22
N ILE A 4 -2.06 -19.90 -1.14
CA ILE A 4 -2.12 -18.63 -1.87
C ILE A 4 -0.96 -17.71 -1.48
N VAL A 5 -0.64 -17.62 -0.18
CA VAL A 5 0.39 -16.73 0.36
C VAL A 5 1.77 -17.09 -0.21
N LYS A 6 2.07 -18.39 -0.28
CA LYS A 6 3.34 -18.89 -0.83
C LYS A 6 3.43 -18.71 -2.35
N HIS A 7 2.35 -18.99 -3.08
CA HIS A 7 2.36 -18.91 -4.55
C HIS A 7 2.46 -17.47 -5.04
N LEU A 8 1.76 -16.54 -4.40
CA LEU A 8 1.84 -15.12 -4.72
C LEU A 8 3.06 -14.42 -4.07
N LYS A 9 3.93 -15.16 -3.36
CA LYS A 9 5.09 -14.61 -2.64
C LYS A 9 4.75 -13.46 -1.67
N LEU A 10 3.56 -13.55 -1.08
CA LEU A 10 3.08 -12.55 -0.12
C LEU A 10 3.86 -12.61 1.20
N ASP A 11 4.50 -13.74 1.49
CA ASP A 11 5.45 -13.91 2.58
C ASP A 11 6.70 -13.01 2.47
N CYS A 12 7.02 -12.54 1.26
CA CYS A 12 8.12 -11.60 1.01
C CYS A 12 7.74 -10.13 1.25
N PHE A 13 6.56 -9.86 1.80
CA PHE A 13 6.06 -8.51 2.01
C PHE A 13 6.85 -7.77 3.10
N GLU A 14 7.21 -6.51 2.82
CA GLU A 14 7.96 -5.64 3.72
C GLU A 14 7.09 -4.42 4.12
N PRO A 15 6.44 -4.42 5.30
CA PRO A 15 5.41 -3.43 5.65
C PRO A 15 5.96 -2.01 5.80
N ASP A 16 7.24 -1.84 6.18
CA ASP A 16 7.87 -0.53 6.30
C ASP A 16 7.94 0.22 4.97
N ARG A 17 8.02 -0.51 3.85
CA ARG A 17 8.16 0.09 2.53
C ARG A 17 6.95 0.87 2.07
N ILE A 18 5.78 0.63 2.66
CA ILE A 18 4.58 1.36 2.30
C ILE A 18 4.62 2.79 2.81
N VAL A 19 5.16 3.01 4.01
CA VAL A 19 5.13 4.31 4.71
C VAL A 19 6.46 5.04 4.67
N THR A 20 7.50 4.46 4.05
CA THR A 20 8.84 5.03 4.00
C THR A 20 9.26 5.41 2.58
N SER A 21 10.19 6.37 2.51
CA SER A 21 10.79 6.87 1.28
C SER A 21 12.31 6.77 1.36
N ASN A 22 12.97 6.61 0.22
CA ASN A 22 14.42 6.79 0.14
C ASN A 22 14.82 8.27 0.07
N LEU A 23 13.92 9.18 -0.35
CA LEU A 23 14.22 10.58 -0.64
C LEU A 23 13.75 11.55 0.44
N VAL A 24 12.65 11.23 1.13
CA VAL A 24 12.02 12.13 2.10
C VAL A 24 11.70 11.42 3.41
N ARG A 25 11.41 12.19 4.46
CA ARG A 25 10.97 11.62 5.75
C ARG A 25 9.55 11.05 5.63
N PRO A 26 9.17 10.06 6.46
CA PRO A 26 7.81 9.49 6.46
C PRO A 26 6.70 10.54 6.59
N LEU A 27 6.93 11.59 7.40
CA LEU A 27 5.98 12.70 7.54
C LEU A 27 5.79 13.46 6.22
N THR A 28 6.89 13.80 5.52
CA THR A 28 6.83 14.47 4.23
C THR A 28 6.11 13.63 3.19
N LEU A 29 6.41 12.32 3.12
CA LEU A 29 5.71 11.40 2.23
C LEU A 29 4.21 11.35 2.55
N ALA A 30 3.84 11.30 3.83
CA ALA A 30 2.45 11.29 4.28
C ALA A 30 1.69 12.56 3.87
N ILE A 31 2.31 13.73 4.04
CA ILE A 31 1.70 15.02 3.64
C ILE A 31 1.50 15.06 2.12
N LEU A 32 2.54 14.73 1.35
CA LEU A 32 2.45 14.71 -0.12
C LEU A 32 1.36 13.75 -0.61
N ARG A 33 1.30 12.53 -0.05
CA ARG A 33 0.23 11.58 -0.33
C ARG A 33 -1.14 12.09 0.08
N GLY A 34 -1.26 12.75 1.23
CA GLY A 34 -2.51 13.35 1.68
C GLY A 34 -3.04 14.39 0.69
N LEU A 35 -2.16 15.24 0.15
CA LEU A 35 -2.52 16.22 -0.89
C LEU A 35 -2.96 15.56 -2.19
N VAL A 36 -2.21 14.55 -2.65
CA VAL A 36 -2.57 13.77 -3.85
C VAL A 36 -3.89 13.01 -3.63
N CYS A 37 -4.09 12.43 -2.45
CA CYS A 37 -5.33 11.76 -2.04
C CYS A 37 -6.51 12.72 -2.09
N LEU A 38 -6.36 13.94 -1.54
CA LEU A 38 -7.41 14.95 -1.57
C LEU A 38 -7.77 15.34 -3.00
N TYR A 39 -6.77 15.59 -3.85
CA TYR A 39 -7.01 15.92 -5.25
C TYR A 39 -7.74 14.79 -5.98
N THR A 40 -7.27 13.55 -5.84
CA THR A 40 -7.90 12.39 -6.50
C THR A 40 -9.32 12.14 -6.01
N LEU A 41 -9.63 12.41 -4.73
CA LEU A 41 -10.98 12.39 -4.19
C LEU A 41 -11.87 13.46 -4.84
N ILE A 42 -11.38 14.69 -5.01
CA ILE A 42 -12.13 15.75 -5.70
C ILE A 42 -12.45 15.35 -7.14
N VAL A 43 -11.48 14.78 -7.86
CA VAL A 43 -11.67 14.32 -9.23
C VAL A 43 -12.68 13.19 -9.30
N VAL A 44 -12.55 12.14 -8.48
CA VAL A 44 -13.44 10.98 -8.57
C VAL A 44 -14.89 11.36 -8.24
N VAL A 45 -15.11 12.23 -7.24
CA VAL A 45 -16.43 12.77 -6.92
C VAL A 45 -16.96 13.61 -8.08
N SER A 46 -16.13 14.43 -8.71
CA SER A 46 -16.53 15.26 -9.86
C SER A 46 -16.90 14.44 -11.09
N VAL A 47 -16.15 13.38 -11.39
CA VAL A 47 -16.45 12.45 -12.48
C VAL A 47 -17.73 11.69 -12.19
N TRP A 48 -17.90 11.17 -10.96
CA TRP A 48 -19.13 10.48 -10.56
C TRP A 48 -20.35 11.41 -10.62
N ALA A 49 -20.27 12.61 -10.03
CA ALA A 49 -21.38 13.56 -9.96
C ALA A 49 -21.90 14.01 -11.34
N THR A 50 -21.10 13.82 -12.39
CA THR A 50 -21.48 14.13 -13.78
C THR A 50 -21.70 12.88 -14.64
N ALA A 51 -21.68 11.69 -14.04
CA ALA A 51 -22.05 10.45 -14.72
C ALA A 51 -23.57 10.30 -14.74
N GLU A 52 -24.12 9.89 -15.88
CA GLU A 52 -25.56 9.68 -16.05
C GLU A 52 -26.09 8.52 -15.19
N SER A 53 -25.24 7.52 -14.91
CA SER A 53 -25.55 6.41 -14.02
C SER A 53 -24.28 5.73 -13.53
N ALA A 54 -24.44 4.86 -12.52
CA ALA A 54 -23.34 3.99 -12.07
C ALA A 54 -22.83 3.08 -13.20
N SER A 55 -23.71 2.60 -14.09
CA SER A 55 -23.33 1.78 -15.24
C SER A 55 -22.46 2.55 -16.24
N GLU A 56 -22.79 3.82 -16.50
CA GLU A 56 -22.01 4.68 -17.39
C GLU A 56 -20.64 5.04 -16.81
N TYR A 57 -20.54 5.13 -15.48
CA TYR A 57 -19.25 5.31 -14.81
C TYR A 57 -18.40 4.03 -14.86
N LEU A 58 -18.97 2.89 -14.46
CA LEU A 58 -18.24 1.63 -14.25
C LEU A 58 -17.80 0.92 -15.54
N LYS A 59 -18.36 1.27 -16.70
CA LYS A 59 -18.00 0.62 -17.98
C LYS A 59 -16.58 0.97 -18.45
N PHE A 60 -16.03 2.12 -18.04
CA PHE A 60 -14.72 2.57 -18.49
C PHE A 60 -13.58 2.07 -17.59
N PHE A 61 -12.54 1.48 -18.18
CA PHE A 61 -11.36 1.02 -17.45
C PHE A 61 -10.68 2.14 -16.69
N THR A 62 -10.59 3.32 -17.30
CA THR A 62 -10.02 4.51 -16.68
C THR A 62 -10.72 4.86 -15.37
N ASN A 63 -12.06 4.80 -15.33
CA ASN A 63 -12.81 5.10 -14.11
C ASN A 63 -12.58 4.05 -13.01
N LEU A 64 -12.52 2.77 -13.38
CA LEU A 64 -12.25 1.68 -12.45
C LEU A 64 -10.82 1.75 -11.87
N THR A 65 -9.84 2.00 -12.72
CA THR A 65 -8.44 2.14 -12.29
C THR A 65 -8.22 3.39 -11.46
N TYR A 66 -8.82 4.52 -11.85
CA TYR A 66 -8.79 5.76 -11.06
C TYR A 66 -9.43 5.58 -9.67
N PHE A 67 -10.54 4.84 -9.58
CA PHE A 67 -11.11 4.45 -8.28
C PHE A 67 -10.12 3.61 -7.47
N GLY A 68 -9.43 2.64 -8.10
CA GLY A 68 -8.35 1.87 -7.48
C GLY A 68 -7.21 2.74 -6.94
N LEU A 69 -6.79 3.77 -7.69
CA LEU A 69 -5.80 4.75 -7.24
C LEU A 69 -6.27 5.53 -6.01
N VAL A 70 -7.53 5.98 -5.99
CA VAL A 70 -8.12 6.66 -4.82
C VAL A 70 -8.09 5.74 -3.61
N VAL A 71 -8.57 4.50 -3.73
CA VAL A 71 -8.54 3.51 -2.63
C VAL A 71 -7.12 3.29 -2.13
N TYR A 72 -6.15 3.13 -3.05
CA TYR A 72 -4.74 2.98 -2.72
C TYR A 72 -4.20 4.17 -1.92
N LEU A 73 -4.48 5.40 -2.36
CA LEU A 73 -3.99 6.63 -1.72
C LEU A 73 -4.64 6.85 -0.35
N VAL A 74 -5.94 6.57 -0.22
CA VAL A 74 -6.66 6.62 1.07
C VAL A 74 -6.02 5.64 2.06
N CYS A 75 -5.86 4.37 1.68
CA CYS A 75 -5.23 3.36 2.53
C CYS A 75 -3.78 3.75 2.89
N SER A 76 -3.00 4.23 1.91
CA SER A 76 -1.62 4.67 2.13
C SER A 76 -1.54 5.85 3.10
N THR A 77 -2.49 6.79 3.01
CA THR A 77 -2.58 7.96 3.89
C THR A 77 -2.94 7.54 5.31
N ILE A 78 -3.96 6.68 5.47
CA ILE A 78 -4.38 6.14 6.77
C ILE A 78 -3.23 5.39 7.45
N TRP A 79 -2.52 4.53 6.72
CA TRP A 79 -1.35 3.84 7.28
C TRP A 79 -0.21 4.78 7.64
N SER A 80 0.06 5.79 6.81
CA SER A 80 1.10 6.77 7.11
C SER A 80 0.77 7.56 8.39
N ILE A 81 -0.49 7.96 8.58
CA ILE A 81 -0.96 8.64 9.81
C ILE A 81 -0.79 7.71 11.02
N ASN A 82 -1.26 6.46 10.93
CA ASN A 82 -1.15 5.52 12.05
C ASN A 82 0.30 5.18 12.41
N TYR A 83 1.17 5.06 11.41
CA TYR A 83 2.61 4.89 11.61
C TYR A 83 3.25 6.09 12.32
N LEU A 84 2.87 7.32 11.93
CA LEU A 84 3.40 8.54 12.53
C LEU A 84 2.94 8.75 13.98
N ARG A 85 1.74 8.26 14.32
CA ARG A 85 1.19 8.27 15.69
C ARG A 85 1.92 7.34 16.65
N GLN A 86 2.64 6.33 16.14
CA GLN A 86 3.43 5.44 17.00
C GLN A 86 4.68 6.17 17.52
N PRO A 87 5.07 5.93 18.79
CA PRO A 87 6.38 6.32 19.30
C PRO A 87 7.49 5.79 18.39
N THR A 88 8.56 6.56 18.19
CA THR A 88 9.64 6.18 17.25
C THR A 88 10.21 4.79 17.57
N SER A 89 10.43 4.48 18.84
CA SER A 89 10.91 3.16 19.30
C SER A 89 9.98 1.99 18.94
N SER A 90 8.66 2.24 18.89
CA SER A 90 7.65 1.20 18.65
C SER A 90 7.25 1.02 17.18
N ARG A 91 7.64 1.93 16.29
CA ARG A 91 7.22 1.92 14.87
C ARG A 91 7.53 0.62 14.13
N ALA A 92 8.73 0.08 14.30
CA ALA A 92 9.14 -1.17 13.67
C ALA A 92 8.35 -2.37 14.21
N ALA A 93 8.05 -2.38 15.51
CA ALA A 93 7.24 -3.43 16.12
C ALA A 93 5.78 -3.35 15.66
N TRP A 94 5.20 -2.14 15.64
CA TRP A 94 3.82 -1.90 15.20
C TRP A 94 3.58 -2.36 13.75
N LEU A 95 4.50 -2.05 12.84
CA LEU A 95 4.41 -2.51 11.45
C LEU A 95 4.39 -4.04 11.32
N LYS A 96 5.07 -4.75 12.23
CA LYS A 96 5.17 -6.21 12.23
C LYS A 96 4.05 -6.89 13.03
N SER A 97 3.42 -6.18 13.96
CA SER A 97 2.36 -6.74 14.82
C SER A 97 0.98 -6.78 14.15
N GLY A 98 0.78 -6.04 13.05
CA GLY A 98 -0.47 -6.01 12.32
C GLY A 98 -0.78 -7.33 11.57
N THR A 99 -2.06 -7.59 11.31
CA THR A 99 -2.47 -8.75 10.51
C THR A 99 -2.03 -8.55 9.05
N PRO A 100 -1.28 -9.50 8.44
CA PRO A 100 -0.56 -9.22 7.21
C PRO A 100 -1.45 -9.15 5.95
N TRP A 101 -2.71 -9.60 6.03
CA TRP A 101 -3.58 -9.69 4.87
C TRP A 101 -3.91 -8.32 4.24
N TRP A 102 -4.11 -7.28 5.06
CA TRP A 102 -4.29 -5.91 4.56
C TRP A 102 -3.02 -5.44 3.84
N GLY A 103 -1.85 -5.78 4.39
CA GLY A 103 -0.53 -5.66 3.76
C GLY A 103 -0.49 -6.20 2.34
N TYR A 104 -0.91 -7.45 2.22
CA TYR A 104 -0.91 -8.18 0.96
C TYR A 104 -1.85 -7.57 -0.08
N LEU A 105 -3.09 -7.24 0.30
CA LEU A 105 -4.04 -6.61 -0.61
C LEU A 105 -3.56 -5.23 -1.07
N HIS A 106 -2.99 -4.44 -0.15
CA HIS A 106 -2.43 -3.14 -0.49
C HIS A 106 -1.26 -3.26 -1.47
N TRP A 107 -0.41 -4.27 -1.32
CA TRP A 107 0.69 -4.53 -2.24
C TRP A 107 0.22 -4.99 -3.64
N LEU A 108 -0.79 -5.86 -3.68
CA LEU A 108 -1.40 -6.27 -4.95
C LEU A 108 -2.08 -5.06 -5.64
N LEU A 109 -2.77 -4.22 -4.88
CA LEU A 109 -3.37 -2.97 -5.37
C LEU A 109 -2.30 -1.98 -5.83
N TYR A 110 -1.17 -1.85 -5.11
CA TYR A 110 -0.05 -1.05 -5.57
C TYR A 110 0.45 -1.52 -6.93
N SER A 111 0.55 -2.84 -7.12
CA SER A 111 1.01 -3.44 -8.36
C SER A 111 0.10 -3.12 -9.54
N THR A 112 -1.22 -3.03 -9.33
CA THR A 112 -2.17 -2.59 -10.36
C THR A 112 -2.06 -1.09 -10.61
N VAL A 113 -2.05 -0.27 -9.54
CA VAL A 113 -1.99 1.20 -9.62
C VAL A 113 -0.77 1.67 -10.42
N VAL A 114 0.43 1.24 -10.04
CA VAL A 114 1.63 1.72 -10.75
C VAL A 114 1.77 1.14 -12.15
N THR A 115 0.99 0.12 -12.53
CA THR A 115 1.04 -0.43 -13.89
C THR A 115 -0.01 0.22 -14.78
N TYR A 116 -1.27 0.23 -14.35
CA TYR A 116 -2.38 0.73 -15.15
C TYR A 116 -2.32 2.24 -15.37
N HIS A 117 -1.84 3.01 -14.40
CA HIS A 117 -1.73 4.47 -14.57
C HIS A 117 -0.54 4.91 -15.44
N PHE A 118 0.29 3.98 -15.92
CA PHE A 118 1.15 4.26 -17.08
C PHE A 118 0.49 3.81 -18.39
N ILE A 119 -0.21 2.67 -18.38
CA ILE A 119 -0.92 2.14 -19.55
C ILE A 119 -2.04 3.08 -20.01
N VAL A 120 -2.86 3.58 -19.08
CA VAL A 120 -4.05 4.39 -19.38
C VAL A 120 -3.68 5.67 -20.12
N PRO A 121 -2.74 6.51 -19.67
CA PRO A 121 -2.30 7.66 -20.45
C PRO A 121 -1.76 7.28 -21.83
N ILE A 122 -0.93 6.23 -21.92
CA ILE A 122 -0.38 5.80 -23.22
C ILE A 122 -1.50 5.43 -24.19
N VAL A 123 -2.42 4.54 -23.79
CA VAL A 123 -3.54 4.12 -24.64
C VAL A 123 -4.46 5.30 -24.96
N TYR A 124 -4.75 6.15 -23.98
CA TYR A 124 -5.62 7.29 -24.21
C TYR A 124 -5.03 8.24 -25.24
N TRP A 125 -3.81 8.73 -25.04
CA TRP A 125 -3.20 9.74 -25.90
C TRP A 125 -2.80 9.21 -27.27
N THR A 126 -2.56 7.90 -27.41
CA THR A 126 -2.20 7.30 -28.71
C THR A 126 -3.40 6.79 -29.50
N MET A 127 -4.50 6.41 -28.85
CA MET A 127 -5.61 5.70 -29.52
C MET A 127 -7.00 6.31 -29.29
N LEU A 128 -7.24 6.99 -28.17
CA LEU A 128 -8.60 7.44 -27.79
C LEU A 128 -8.77 8.95 -27.77
N ASN A 129 -7.68 9.71 -27.72
CA ASN A 129 -7.75 11.16 -27.69
C ASN A 129 -8.31 11.67 -29.02
N THR A 130 -9.53 12.16 -28.96
CA THR A 130 -10.22 12.79 -30.09
C THR A 130 -10.17 14.30 -29.90
N ASN A 131 -10.22 15.06 -30.99
CA ASN A 131 -10.29 16.52 -30.95
C ASN A 131 -11.70 17.00 -30.57
N ALA A 132 -12.22 16.53 -29.42
CA ALA A 132 -13.52 16.88 -28.91
C ALA A 132 -13.49 18.30 -28.32
N THR A 133 -14.52 19.09 -28.62
CA THR A 133 -14.73 20.41 -28.01
C THR A 133 -15.28 20.22 -26.60
N LEU A 134 -14.43 20.36 -25.58
CA LEU A 134 -14.82 20.22 -24.17
C LEU A 134 -14.90 21.59 -23.49
N THR A 135 -15.73 21.68 -22.46
CA THR A 135 -15.70 22.83 -21.53
C THR A 135 -14.41 22.81 -20.70
N SER A 136 -14.04 23.91 -20.06
CA SER A 136 -12.88 23.96 -19.16
C SER A 136 -12.95 22.87 -18.06
N PHE A 137 -14.13 22.64 -17.51
CA PHE A 137 -14.36 21.57 -16.54
C PHE A 137 -14.21 20.17 -17.17
N GLY A 138 -14.70 19.99 -18.40
CA GLY A 138 -14.52 18.76 -19.16
C GLY A 138 -13.05 18.45 -19.42
N HIS A 139 -12.27 19.44 -19.86
CA HIS A 139 -10.83 19.32 -20.04
C HIS A 139 -10.11 18.97 -18.73
N TRP A 140 -10.43 19.65 -17.63
CA TRP A 140 -9.84 19.34 -16.33
C TRP A 140 -10.09 17.88 -15.92
N LYS A 141 -11.34 17.38 -16.01
CA LYS A 141 -11.63 15.97 -15.73
C LYS A 141 -10.85 15.02 -16.63
N ASN A 142 -10.83 15.32 -17.93
CA ASN A 142 -10.16 14.51 -18.95
C ASN A 142 -8.66 14.38 -18.65
N TYR A 143 -7.97 15.51 -18.44
CA TYR A 143 -6.56 15.50 -18.07
C TYR A 143 -6.31 14.81 -16.73
N SER A 144 -7.24 14.97 -15.76
CA SER A 144 -7.09 14.37 -14.44
C SER A 144 -7.02 12.84 -14.51
N VAL A 145 -7.90 12.21 -15.29
CA VAL A 145 -8.02 10.75 -15.36
C VAL A 145 -7.19 10.11 -16.49
N HIS A 146 -6.65 10.89 -17.42
CA HIS A 146 -5.88 10.38 -18.57
C HIS A 146 -4.44 10.92 -18.67
N ALA A 147 -3.98 11.76 -17.75
CA ALA A 147 -2.61 12.25 -17.74
C ALA A 147 -2.05 12.44 -16.31
N ILE A 148 -2.79 13.16 -15.47
CA ILE A 148 -2.35 13.48 -14.11
C ILE A 148 -2.34 12.23 -13.23
N ASP A 149 -3.20 11.25 -13.49
CA ASP A 149 -3.15 9.92 -12.88
C ASP A 149 -1.79 9.23 -13.08
N GLY A 150 -1.20 9.32 -14.28
CA GLY A 150 0.16 8.86 -14.56
C GLY A 150 1.24 9.65 -13.83
N VAL A 151 1.02 10.95 -13.60
CA VAL A 151 1.90 11.76 -12.74
C VAL A 151 1.87 11.26 -11.30
N PHE A 152 0.71 10.84 -10.79
CA PHE A 152 0.60 10.25 -9.45
C PHE A 152 1.26 8.87 -9.35
N ALA A 153 1.16 8.05 -10.39
CA ALA A 153 1.92 6.80 -10.47
C ALA A 153 3.43 7.05 -10.51
N LEU A 154 3.88 8.08 -11.24
CA LEU A 154 5.28 8.51 -11.24
C LEU A 154 5.72 9.05 -9.88
N PHE A 155 4.88 9.81 -9.18
CA PHE A 155 5.12 10.25 -7.81
C PHE A 155 5.35 9.05 -6.89
N GLU A 156 4.48 8.04 -6.94
CA GLU A 156 4.67 6.81 -6.17
C GLU A 156 5.95 6.07 -6.58
N LEU A 157 6.26 6.01 -7.88
CA LEU A 157 7.49 5.44 -8.38
C LEU A 157 8.72 6.20 -7.87
N ILE A 158 8.70 7.51 -7.69
CA ILE A 158 9.87 8.28 -7.26
C ILE A 158 10.04 8.24 -5.74
N PHE A 159 8.96 8.54 -5.01
CA PHE A 159 9.04 8.81 -3.58
C PHE A 159 8.80 7.59 -2.71
N ASN A 160 8.04 6.58 -3.15
CA ASN A 160 7.75 5.40 -2.33
C ASN A 160 8.89 4.36 -2.38
N ARG A 161 9.10 3.60 -1.30
CA ARG A 161 10.01 2.43 -1.28
C ARG A 161 9.39 1.13 -1.76
N HIS A 162 8.07 1.11 -1.95
CA HIS A 162 7.31 -0.03 -2.43
C HIS A 162 7.93 -0.64 -3.70
N PHE A 163 7.71 -1.93 -3.91
CA PHE A 163 8.35 -2.71 -4.96
C PHE A 163 7.35 -3.65 -5.65
N LEU A 164 7.76 -4.18 -6.79
CA LEU A 164 6.97 -5.13 -7.59
C LEU A 164 7.57 -6.54 -7.51
N GLN A 165 6.70 -7.54 -7.52
CA GLN A 165 7.07 -8.97 -7.57
C GLN A 165 6.69 -9.55 -8.93
N PRO A 166 7.56 -10.35 -9.58
CA PRO A 166 7.25 -10.93 -10.88
C PRO A 166 5.91 -11.64 -10.96
N VAL A 167 5.52 -12.36 -9.89
CA VAL A 167 4.27 -13.13 -9.85
C VAL A 167 3.01 -12.25 -9.74
N HIS A 168 3.13 -11.03 -9.22
CA HIS A 168 1.98 -10.10 -9.17
C HIS A 168 1.58 -9.63 -10.57
N SER A 169 2.46 -9.74 -11.57
CA SER A 169 2.11 -9.47 -12.97
C SER A 169 0.92 -10.32 -13.43
N VAL A 170 0.77 -11.55 -12.90
CA VAL A 170 -0.38 -12.42 -13.18
C VAL A 170 -1.66 -11.87 -12.57
N VAL A 171 -1.60 -11.29 -11.38
CA VAL A 171 -2.77 -10.63 -10.74
C VAL A 171 -3.17 -9.38 -11.52
N VAL A 172 -2.19 -8.58 -11.97
CA VAL A 172 -2.43 -7.42 -12.82
C VAL A 172 -2.99 -7.83 -14.19
N ALA A 173 -2.50 -8.92 -14.79
CA ALA A 173 -3.07 -9.44 -16.04
C ALA A 173 -4.49 -9.98 -15.84
N PHE A 174 -4.75 -10.66 -14.71
CA PHE A 174 -6.05 -11.21 -14.37
C PHE A 174 -7.12 -10.11 -14.20
N VAL A 175 -6.81 -9.02 -13.48
CA VAL A 175 -7.75 -7.90 -13.32
C VAL A 175 -8.04 -7.22 -14.67
N MET A 176 -7.04 -7.10 -15.55
CA MET A 176 -7.24 -6.61 -16.92
C MET A 176 -8.14 -7.55 -17.73
N LEU A 177 -7.93 -8.86 -17.62
CA LEU A 177 -8.77 -9.87 -18.28
C LEU A 177 -10.23 -9.80 -17.80
N MET A 178 -10.45 -9.62 -16.49
CA MET A 178 -11.80 -9.42 -15.94
C MET A 178 -12.48 -8.20 -16.56
N TYR A 179 -11.75 -7.09 -16.73
CA TYR A 179 -12.26 -5.93 -17.43
C TYR A 179 -12.56 -6.21 -18.91
N MET A 180 -11.69 -6.95 -19.59
CA MET A 180 -11.92 -7.37 -20.98
C MET A 180 -13.18 -8.23 -21.10
N CYS A 181 -13.51 -9.07 -20.13
CA CYS A 181 -14.78 -9.80 -20.10
C CYS A 181 -15.98 -8.86 -19.86
N LEU A 182 -15.82 -7.84 -19.01
CA LEU A 182 -16.86 -6.84 -18.76
C LEU A 182 -17.27 -6.10 -20.04
N THR A 183 -16.35 -5.85 -20.99
CA THR A 183 -16.72 -5.14 -22.23
C THR A 183 -17.71 -5.92 -23.09
N PHE A 184 -17.68 -7.26 -23.07
CA PHE A 184 -18.70 -8.10 -23.73
C PHE A 184 -20.07 -7.97 -23.08
N VAL A 185 -20.11 -7.89 -21.74
CA VAL A 185 -21.35 -7.64 -21.00
C VAL A 185 -21.93 -6.27 -21.36
N VAL A 186 -21.07 -5.25 -21.45
CA VAL A 186 -21.49 -3.91 -21.90
C VAL A 186 -22.01 -3.96 -23.34
N ARG A 187 -21.33 -4.66 -24.24
CA ARG A 187 -21.77 -4.82 -25.64
C ARG A 187 -23.16 -5.43 -25.75
N GLN A 188 -23.48 -6.42 -24.91
CA GLN A 188 -24.81 -7.02 -24.90
C GLN A 188 -25.87 -6.09 -24.29
N THR A 189 -25.54 -5.42 -23.20
CA THR A 189 -26.52 -4.62 -22.45
C THR A 189 -26.76 -3.23 -23.06
N LYS A 190 -25.78 -2.67 -23.77
CA LYS A 190 -25.81 -1.30 -24.32
C LYS A 190 -25.76 -1.26 -25.85
N GLY A 191 -25.60 -2.40 -26.51
CA GLY A 191 -25.51 -2.48 -27.98
C GLY A 191 -24.23 -1.88 -28.57
N THR A 192 -23.28 -1.43 -27.76
CA THR A 192 -22.06 -0.72 -28.19
C THR A 192 -20.83 -1.21 -27.44
N TRP A 193 -19.68 -1.21 -28.12
CA TRP A 193 -18.39 -1.49 -27.50
C TRP A 193 -17.88 -0.29 -26.72
N VAL A 194 -17.22 -0.53 -25.58
CA VAL A 194 -16.68 0.54 -24.73
C VAL A 194 -15.56 1.31 -25.45
N TYR A 195 -14.72 0.59 -26.19
CA TYR A 195 -13.60 1.14 -26.93
C TYR A 195 -13.57 0.59 -28.36
N PRO A 196 -13.31 1.42 -29.38
CA PRO A 196 -13.22 0.95 -30.77
C PRO A 196 -12.14 -0.11 -30.96
N PHE A 197 -11.01 -0.03 -30.25
CA PHE A 197 -9.94 -1.02 -30.36
C PHE A 197 -10.27 -2.37 -29.67
N LEU A 198 -11.33 -2.44 -28.86
CA LEU A 198 -11.84 -3.71 -28.31
C LEU A 198 -13.09 -4.19 -29.04
N ASP A 199 -13.50 -3.50 -30.10
CA ASP A 199 -14.65 -3.88 -30.91
C ASP A 199 -14.37 -5.22 -31.60
N TRP A 200 -15.25 -6.22 -31.46
CA TRP A 200 -15.14 -7.49 -32.20
C TRP A 200 -15.87 -7.46 -33.55
N ASP A 201 -16.74 -6.47 -33.78
CA ASP A 201 -17.49 -6.29 -35.01
C ASP A 201 -16.57 -5.82 -36.17
N GLN A 202 -15.37 -5.32 -35.86
CA GLN A 202 -14.29 -5.00 -36.84
C GLN A 202 -13.47 -6.23 -37.30
N GLY A 203 -13.80 -7.45 -36.86
CA GLY A 203 -13.14 -8.68 -37.31
C GLY A 203 -11.75 -8.91 -36.71
N LEU A 204 -10.87 -9.62 -37.43
CA LEU A 204 -9.61 -10.16 -36.89
C LEU A 204 -8.64 -9.12 -36.31
N ILE A 205 -8.76 -7.85 -36.69
CA ILE A 205 -7.91 -6.77 -36.13
C ILE A 205 -8.09 -6.62 -34.61
N CYS A 206 -9.28 -6.95 -34.08
CA CYS A 206 -9.52 -6.92 -32.64
C CYS A 206 -8.59 -7.85 -31.86
N ILE A 207 -8.27 -9.02 -32.44
CA ILE A 207 -7.37 -10.00 -31.82
C ILE A 207 -5.98 -9.40 -31.65
N VAL A 208 -5.51 -8.63 -32.63
CA VAL A 208 -4.23 -7.92 -32.57
C VAL A 208 -4.23 -6.89 -31.43
N TYR A 209 -5.32 -6.15 -31.23
CA TYR A 209 -5.42 -5.21 -30.11
C TYR A 209 -5.43 -5.90 -28.75
N TYR A 210 -6.18 -6.99 -28.59
CA TYR A 210 -6.20 -7.77 -27.35
C TYR A 210 -4.82 -8.33 -27.00
N LEU A 211 -4.13 -8.93 -27.98
CA LEU A 211 -2.76 -9.43 -27.80
C LEU A 211 -1.77 -8.29 -27.55
N GLY A 212 -1.89 -7.17 -28.27
CA GLY A 212 -1.05 -5.99 -28.11
C GLY A 212 -1.15 -5.38 -26.71
N ILE A 213 -2.36 -5.27 -26.16
CA ILE A 213 -2.59 -4.80 -24.79
C ILE A 213 -2.01 -5.79 -23.77
N ALA A 214 -2.19 -7.10 -23.98
CA ALA A 214 -1.63 -8.11 -23.10
C ALA A 214 -0.09 -8.06 -23.06
N VAL A 215 0.56 -8.00 -24.23
CA VAL A 215 2.02 -7.85 -24.35
C VAL A 215 2.48 -6.53 -23.74
N GLY A 216 1.83 -5.42 -24.09
CA GLY A 216 2.14 -4.09 -23.57
C GLY A 216 2.06 -4.03 -22.04
N LEU A 217 1.06 -4.68 -21.44
CA LEU A 217 0.92 -4.79 -19.98
C LEU A 217 2.14 -5.46 -19.35
N PHE A 218 2.58 -6.61 -19.85
CA PHE A 218 3.75 -7.29 -19.29
C PHE A 218 5.04 -6.50 -19.51
N VAL A 219 5.23 -5.92 -20.70
CA VAL A 219 6.39 -5.08 -21.00
C VAL A 219 6.48 -3.91 -20.01
N ILE A 220 5.39 -3.15 -19.86
CA ILE A 220 5.35 -2.02 -18.92
C ILE A 220 5.56 -2.50 -17.48
N TYR A 221 4.92 -3.59 -17.06
CA TYR A 221 5.09 -4.15 -15.72
C TYR A 221 6.55 -4.47 -15.40
N PHE A 222 7.23 -5.20 -16.29
CA PHE A 222 8.61 -5.63 -16.06
C PHE A 222 9.61 -4.48 -16.18
N LEU A 223 9.36 -3.50 -17.06
CA LEU A 223 10.12 -2.25 -17.11
C LEU A 223 10.01 -1.48 -15.79
N LEU A 224 8.78 -1.28 -15.30
CA LEU A 224 8.55 -0.63 -14.01
C LEU A 224 9.21 -1.42 -12.88
N MET A 225 9.14 -2.74 -12.87
CA MET A 225 9.82 -3.56 -11.87
C MET A 225 11.34 -3.34 -11.89
N ALA A 226 11.96 -3.24 -13.07
CA ALA A 226 13.38 -2.90 -13.19
C ALA A 226 13.68 -1.50 -12.64
N VAL A 227 12.85 -0.50 -12.94
CA VAL A 227 13.00 0.87 -12.42
C VAL A 227 12.86 0.89 -10.89
N HIS A 228 11.88 0.19 -10.31
CA HIS A 228 11.73 0.07 -8.85
C HIS A 228 12.99 -0.51 -8.19
N ARG A 229 13.55 -1.59 -8.77
CA ARG A 229 14.78 -2.21 -8.28
C ARG A 229 15.96 -1.26 -8.38
N LEU A 230 16.09 -0.57 -9.51
CA LEU A 230 17.17 0.40 -9.74
C LEU A 230 17.10 1.55 -8.76
N ARG A 231 15.93 2.18 -8.63
CA ARG A 231 15.64 3.25 -7.68
C ARG A 231 15.96 2.83 -6.25
N ASN A 232 15.47 1.67 -5.81
CA ASN A 232 15.69 1.19 -4.45
C ASN A 232 17.17 0.88 -4.18
N ARG A 233 17.92 0.41 -5.18
CA ARG A 233 19.35 0.17 -5.07
C ARG A 233 20.15 1.46 -5.03
N TRP A 234 19.87 2.42 -5.90
CA TRP A 234 20.63 3.66 -6.05
C TRP A 234 20.35 4.68 -4.94
N LEU A 235 19.15 4.66 -4.36
CA LEU A 235 18.74 5.57 -3.30
C LEU A 235 18.79 4.91 -1.91
N ALA A 236 19.30 3.67 -1.80
CA ALA A 236 19.45 2.98 -0.53
C ALA A 236 20.25 3.81 0.49
N GLY A 237 19.86 3.75 1.76
CA GLY A 237 20.60 4.37 2.87
C GLY A 237 20.49 5.89 3.01
N ARG A 238 19.67 6.58 2.19
CA ARG A 238 19.48 8.04 2.27
C ARG A 238 18.52 8.45 3.40
N CYS A 239 17.20 8.39 3.18
CA CYS A 239 16.20 8.76 4.20
C CYS A 239 15.48 7.56 4.83
N ALA A 240 15.70 6.35 4.30
CA ALA A 240 15.05 5.13 4.72
C ALA A 240 15.74 4.51 5.95
N VAL A 241 15.64 5.17 7.10
CA VAL A 241 16.11 4.59 8.36
C VAL A 241 14.92 4.51 9.31
N VAL A 242 14.34 3.32 9.41
CA VAL A 242 13.42 2.99 10.51
C VAL A 242 14.32 2.74 11.72
N ASN A 243 14.20 3.59 12.74
CA ASN A 243 14.97 3.57 13.99
C ASN A 243 16.45 3.96 13.86
N LYS A 244 16.71 5.27 13.66
CA LYS A 244 18.04 5.84 13.90
C LYS A 244 18.40 5.83 15.41
N ASP A 245 17.37 5.88 16.26
CA ASP A 245 17.50 6.16 17.69
C ASP A 245 17.75 4.90 18.53
N MET A 246 17.34 3.71 18.08
CA MET A 246 17.66 2.46 18.80
C MET A 246 19.17 2.17 18.83
N GLY A 247 19.89 2.52 17.75
CA GLY A 247 21.34 2.36 17.72
C GLY A 247 22.07 3.32 18.66
N LEU A 248 21.50 4.51 18.91
CA LEU A 248 22.02 5.49 19.85
C LEU A 248 21.66 5.11 21.29
N GLU A 249 20.42 4.72 21.58
CA GLU A 249 20.02 4.25 22.91
C GLU A 249 20.77 2.97 23.33
N GLU A 250 21.01 2.04 22.39
CA GLU A 250 21.79 0.83 22.67
C GLU A 250 23.29 1.15 22.81
N ALA A 251 23.81 2.13 22.07
CA ALA A 251 25.18 2.63 22.25
C ALA A 251 25.35 3.36 23.58
N GLU A 252 24.42 4.23 23.97
CA GLU A 252 24.38 4.92 25.26
C GLU A 252 24.22 3.94 26.41
N ARG A 253 23.40 2.90 26.27
CA ARG A 253 23.28 1.82 27.26
C ARG A 253 24.58 1.01 27.39
N LYS A 254 25.28 0.74 26.29
CA LYS A 254 26.61 0.08 26.30
C LYS A 254 27.69 0.95 26.92
N VAL A 255 27.65 2.27 26.69
CA VAL A 255 28.58 3.23 27.30
C VAL A 255 28.28 3.42 28.80
N GLY A 256 27.00 3.46 29.19
CA GLY A 256 26.56 3.60 30.59
C GLY A 256 26.90 2.40 31.47
N PHE A 257 26.91 1.17 30.92
CA PHE A 257 27.37 -0.02 31.64
C PHE A 257 28.90 -0.13 31.75
N GLY A 258 29.65 0.58 30.91
CA GLY A 258 31.12 0.60 30.94
C GLY A 258 31.73 1.53 31.99
N ALA A 259 30.97 2.48 32.53
CA ALA A 259 31.49 3.52 33.41
C ALA A 259 31.46 3.21 34.92
N ASN A 260 30.80 2.12 35.35
CA ASN A 260 30.66 1.78 36.79
C ASN A 260 31.32 0.45 37.19
N GLY A 261 32.30 -0.04 36.42
CA GLY A 261 33.09 -1.24 36.72
C GLY A 261 34.40 -0.95 37.46
N GLY A 262 34.40 -0.05 38.44
CA GLY A 262 35.58 0.34 39.21
C GLY A 262 35.58 -0.26 40.63
N ARG A 263 36.17 -1.45 40.77
CA ARG A 263 36.47 -2.17 42.01
C ARG A 263 37.15 -1.26 43.06
N ARG A 264 36.62 -1.16 44.28
CA ARG A 264 37.37 -0.74 45.48
C ARG A 264 37.23 -1.82 46.56
N VAL A 265 38.38 -2.29 47.05
CA VAL A 265 38.56 -3.36 48.03
C VAL A 265 38.79 -2.72 49.42
N GLN A 266 37.93 -3.10 50.39
CA GLN A 266 38.12 -3.33 51.85
C GLN A 266 38.59 -2.19 52.80
N PRO A 267 38.37 -2.26 54.15
CA PRO A 267 38.32 -3.47 55.01
C PRO A 267 37.20 -3.59 56.06
N GLU A 268 37.19 -4.77 56.69
CA GLU A 268 36.36 -5.26 57.81
C GLU A 268 36.41 -4.38 59.07
N GLU A 269 35.28 -4.32 59.80
CA GLU A 269 35.27 -4.22 61.26
C GLU A 269 34.01 -4.87 61.85
N ASN A 270 34.21 -5.71 62.86
CA ASN A 270 33.20 -6.48 63.60
C ASN A 270 32.41 -5.61 64.60
N ALA A 271 31.13 -5.89 64.83
CA ALA A 271 30.49 -5.84 66.15
C ALA A 271 29.03 -6.37 66.16
N ASP A 272 28.84 -7.47 66.89
CA ASP A 272 27.73 -7.96 67.73
C ASP A 272 26.29 -7.37 67.72
N GLY A 273 25.35 -8.32 67.90
CA GLY A 273 24.03 -8.18 68.55
C GLY A 273 22.85 -8.24 67.58
N GLY A 274 21.81 -9.07 67.68
CA GLY A 274 21.31 -9.95 68.73
C GLY A 274 19.76 -9.94 68.73
N TYR A 275 19.14 -11.09 68.41
CA TYR A 275 17.83 -11.61 68.85
C TYR A 275 16.43 -11.10 68.36
N HIS A 276 15.53 -12.12 68.30
CA HIS A 276 14.05 -12.22 68.15
C HIS A 276 13.45 -12.15 66.73
N GLY A 277 12.56 -13.04 66.26
CA GLY A 277 11.81 -14.16 66.86
C GLY A 277 10.34 -14.16 66.39
N ASN A 278 9.77 -15.35 66.11
CA ASN A 278 8.37 -15.74 65.75
C ASN A 278 7.98 -15.62 64.25
N GLN A 279 7.62 -16.67 63.49
CA GLN A 279 6.87 -17.94 63.66
C GLN A 279 5.33 -17.82 63.59
N SER A 280 4.75 -18.63 62.67
CA SER A 280 3.38 -19.18 62.59
C SER A 280 2.22 -18.19 62.31
N ASP A 281 1.14 -18.49 61.59
CA ASP A 281 0.58 -19.73 61.02
C ASP A 281 -0.71 -19.35 60.25
N LEU A 282 -1.18 -20.23 59.35
CA LEU A 282 -2.61 -20.62 59.11
C LEU A 282 -3.64 -19.50 58.74
N THR A 283 -4.68 -19.63 57.90
CA THR A 283 -5.34 -20.72 57.16
C THR A 283 -6.47 -20.09 56.32
N LEU A 284 -6.69 -20.67 55.14
CA LEU A 284 -7.95 -21.13 54.53
C LEU A 284 -9.20 -20.24 54.36
N GLU A 285 -9.96 -20.69 53.35
CA GLU A 285 -11.39 -20.54 53.08
C GLU A 285 -11.83 -19.32 52.26
N GLU A 286 -12.77 -19.40 51.33
CA GLU A 286 -13.39 -20.47 50.52
C GLU A 286 -14.43 -19.77 49.64
N GLY A 287 -14.84 -20.41 48.54
CA GLY A 287 -16.09 -20.10 47.83
C GLY A 287 -15.93 -19.11 46.67
N GLY A 288 -16.53 -19.29 45.50
CA GLY A 288 -17.48 -20.29 45.00
C GLY A 288 -17.94 -19.78 43.62
N VAL A 289 -17.87 -20.62 42.59
CA VAL A 289 -19.03 -21.26 41.92
C VAL A 289 -19.68 -20.44 40.77
N HIS A 290 -19.62 -21.08 39.59
CA HIS A 290 -20.54 -21.10 38.43
C HIS A 290 -21.12 -19.83 37.78
N GLY A 291 -21.04 -19.82 36.44
CA GLY A 291 -22.05 -19.20 35.57
C GLY A 291 -21.70 -19.25 34.09
N SER A 292 -22.41 -20.07 33.32
CA SER A 292 -22.17 -20.33 31.89
C SER A 292 -22.99 -19.41 30.95
N LYS A 293 -22.58 -19.41 29.68
CA LYS A 293 -23.38 -19.22 28.43
C LYS A 293 -23.85 -17.80 28.06
N GLY A 294 -23.25 -17.30 26.97
CA GLY A 294 -23.91 -17.09 25.66
C GLY A 294 -24.84 -15.89 25.48
N MET A 295 -24.55 -15.04 24.48
CA MET A 295 -25.49 -14.70 23.38
C MET A 295 -24.77 -13.85 22.32
N GLN A 296 -24.99 -14.20 21.05
CA GLN A 296 -24.74 -13.38 19.86
C GLN A 296 -25.81 -12.29 19.67
N THR A 297 -25.50 -11.33 18.79
CA THR A 297 -26.28 -10.24 18.12
C THR A 297 -25.61 -8.91 18.43
N TYR A 298 -25.14 -8.09 17.49
CA TYR A 298 -25.55 -7.77 16.12
C TYR A 298 -24.35 -7.67 15.17
#